data_AF-A0A2C5ZH26-F1
#
_entry.id   AF-A0A2C5ZH26-F1
#
_cell.length_a   1.000
_cell.length_b   1.000
_cell.length_c   1.000
_cell.angle_alpha   90.00
_cell.angle_beta   90.00
_cell.angle_gamma   90.00
#
_symmetry.space_group_name_H-M   'P 1'
#
loop_
_entity.id
_entity.type
_entity.pdbx_description
1 polymer ?
#
loop_
_entity_poly.entity_id
_entity_poly.type
_entity_poly.pdbx_seq_one_letter_code
_entity_poly.pdbx_strand_id
1 'polypeptide(L)'
;MLHRPASLVIAIAALFVIVLPLFYYRLNWDTIRTESIFLRPDGIPDSVHFVYLLEEPDADFPFVFSHYLSVYAAWYHLKPRRIYLHTDAGAEQITRAREGAAGKWARLILTMPGLTIEKTEAPTVTRTGKEIKEMAHKSDFVRVEVVNRFGGIYMDFDVFTVGDARPLLRTGFQAVCGREPGGLLSAGVFLAKKRSELTSLWVERMHDVFDGRWVTHSNELMTKIGRELVPSERRLLVLEEKAFTPVTWKEHGIRELLDEHEDVPSLLGGELPELRHWDQPVPSWAMGFNESNPDNSAMLITRHVRLLSSLRRTARSYLTMASEKDAPSMESIGVRNSTVNTGPGVTLTAEKKLLVGSVLDLFEGHPSLKHLSLWQRSATFEDPIAIAKGYDGYAAQWYGLPVLFKPIKIRSHTVTSGGNPMDVSLSNAYTVKGIKSEHVIDSTVRIYVGDDGKIEKVEDKWNMSTPLVGTSVGDAFRKLSSNTTSKMVKVPKTEEEDRKMQAERGD
;
A
#
# COMPACT_ATOMS: atom_id res chain seq x y z
N MET A 1 45.06 11.12 63.47
CA MET A 1 44.84 11.37 62.02
C MET A 1 44.31 10.09 61.40
N LEU A 2 42.99 9.98 61.20
CA LEU A 2 42.37 8.85 60.50
C LEU A 2 42.34 9.17 58.99
N HIS A 3 43.11 8.40 58.21
CA HIS A 3 43.00 8.36 56.76
C HIS A 3 41.64 7.78 56.37
N ARG A 4 40.81 8.58 55.72
CA ARG A 4 39.59 8.10 55.05
C ARG A 4 40.00 7.43 53.73
N PRO A 5 39.52 6.22 53.41
CA PRO A 5 39.88 5.54 52.18
C PRO A 5 39.18 6.22 51.00
N ALA A 6 39.96 6.74 50.05
CA ALA A 6 39.49 7.39 48.83
C ALA A 6 38.45 6.55 48.05
N SER A 7 38.47 5.23 48.24
CA SER A 7 37.53 4.27 47.65
C SER A 7 36.06 4.51 48.03
N LEU A 8 35.79 4.99 49.25
CA LEU A 8 34.41 5.26 49.69
C LEU A 8 33.85 6.53 49.05
N VAL A 9 34.69 7.54 48.84
CA VAL A 9 34.31 8.80 48.18
C VAL A 9 34.00 8.57 46.70
N ILE A 10 34.80 7.72 46.04
CA ILE A 10 34.58 7.36 44.63
C ILE A 10 33.29 6.53 44.46
N ALA A 11 33.00 5.59 45.37
CA ALA A 11 31.76 4.81 45.32
C ALA A 11 30.51 5.69 45.54
N ILE A 12 30.56 6.64 46.47
CA ILE A 12 29.46 7.59 46.70
C ILE A 12 29.28 8.53 45.51
N ALA A 13 30.37 9.01 44.91
CA ALA A 13 30.31 9.84 43.70
C ALA A 13 29.71 9.10 42.50
N ALA A 14 30.11 7.83 42.28
CA ALA A 14 29.55 6.99 41.22
C ALA A 14 28.05 6.71 41.44
N LEU A 15 27.62 6.49 42.69
CA LEU A 15 26.21 6.32 43.02
C LEU A 15 25.42 7.61 42.75
N PHE A 16 25.97 8.79 43.06
CA PHE A 16 25.36 10.07 42.72
C PHE A 16 25.25 10.29 41.20
N VAL A 17 26.27 9.92 40.42
CA VAL A 17 26.26 10.05 38.96
C VAL A 17 25.26 9.09 38.29
N ILE A 18 24.89 7.97 38.92
CA ILE A 18 23.90 7.04 38.36
C ILE A 18 22.48 7.36 38.87
N VAL A 19 22.36 7.69 40.15
CA VAL A 19 21.06 7.91 40.80
C VAL A 19 20.50 9.30 40.49
N LEU A 20 21.32 10.36 40.38
CA LEU A 20 20.79 11.68 40.01
C LEU A 20 20.17 11.71 38.63
N PRO A 21 20.78 11.16 37.56
CA PRO A 21 20.13 11.13 36.26
C PRO A 21 18.86 10.29 36.29
N LEU A 22 18.84 9.13 36.95
CA LEU A 22 17.63 8.32 37.07
C LEU A 22 16.52 9.06 37.85
N PHE A 23 16.85 9.79 38.90
CA PHE A 23 15.92 10.58 39.69
C PHE A 23 15.49 11.86 38.95
N TYR A 24 16.39 12.49 38.20
CA TYR A 24 16.13 13.65 37.34
C TYR A 24 15.24 13.26 36.15
N TYR A 25 15.53 12.16 35.47
CA TYR A 25 14.65 11.60 34.42
C TYR A 25 13.29 11.23 35.01
N ARG A 26 13.23 10.58 36.18
CA ARG A 26 11.96 10.20 36.82
C ARG A 26 11.15 11.41 37.30
N LEU A 27 11.78 12.42 37.91
CA LEU A 27 11.11 13.68 38.27
C LEU A 27 10.67 14.46 37.05
N ASN A 28 11.46 14.50 35.96
CA ASN A 28 11.06 15.19 34.75
C ASN A 28 9.88 14.48 34.08
N TRP A 29 9.82 13.13 34.13
CA TRP A 29 8.65 12.35 33.73
C TRP A 29 7.40 12.63 34.57
N ASP A 30 7.54 12.72 35.90
CA ASP A 30 6.41 13.02 36.79
C ASP A 30 5.97 14.50 36.73
N THR A 31 6.90 15.42 36.48
CA THR A 31 6.62 16.86 36.32
C THR A 31 5.93 17.14 34.98
N ILE A 32 6.35 16.47 33.90
CA ILE A 32 5.64 16.47 32.59
C ILE A 32 4.24 15.84 32.72
N ARG A 33 4.05 14.88 33.63
CA ARG A 33 2.74 14.30 33.96
C ARG A 33 1.82 15.25 34.72
N THR A 34 2.37 16.21 35.45
CA THR A 34 1.60 17.03 36.40
C THR A 34 1.06 18.31 35.76
N GLU A 35 1.66 18.82 34.67
CA GLU A 35 1.11 19.97 33.94
C GLU A 35 -0.07 19.64 33.00
N SER A 36 -0.41 18.37 32.79
CA SER A 36 -1.57 17.98 31.95
C SER A 36 -2.90 17.91 32.72
N ILE A 37 -2.95 18.26 34.01
CA ILE A 37 -4.15 18.15 34.84
C ILE A 37 -4.66 19.54 35.22
N PHE A 38 -5.31 20.21 34.26
CA PHE A 38 -6.39 21.16 34.55
C PHE A 38 -7.52 20.99 33.51
N LEU A 39 -8.43 20.10 33.89
CA LEU A 39 -9.87 20.06 33.62
C LEU A 39 -10.43 21.02 32.54
N ARG A 40 -10.90 20.43 31.42
CA ARG A 40 -12.30 20.59 31.02
C ARG A 40 -12.92 19.21 30.76
N PRO A 41 -14.04 18.83 31.42
CA PRO A 41 -14.75 17.57 31.19
C PRO A 41 -15.35 17.41 29.77
N ASP A 42 -15.33 18.45 28.95
CA ASP A 42 -16.06 18.53 27.68
C ASP A 42 -15.22 18.28 26.43
N GLY A 43 -14.01 17.70 26.55
CA GLY A 43 -13.14 17.36 25.42
C GLY A 43 -13.38 15.97 24.84
N ILE A 44 -12.81 15.70 23.66
CA ILE A 44 -12.66 14.32 23.17
C ILE A 44 -11.59 13.64 24.03
N PRO A 45 -11.80 12.38 24.50
CA PRO A 45 -10.79 11.65 25.27
C PRO A 45 -9.44 11.56 24.52
N ASP A 46 -8.35 11.57 25.26
CA ASP A 46 -6.98 11.47 24.72
C ASP A 46 -6.50 10.02 24.59
N SER A 47 -7.42 9.07 24.53
CA SER A 47 -7.13 7.67 24.25
C SER A 47 -7.06 7.41 22.75
N VAL A 48 -6.11 6.58 22.34
CA VAL A 48 -5.94 6.13 20.95
C VAL A 48 -6.43 4.70 20.83
N HIS A 49 -7.12 4.37 19.74
CA HIS A 49 -7.78 3.10 19.50
C HIS A 49 -7.31 2.55 18.15
N PHE A 50 -6.73 1.35 18.17
CA PHE A 50 -6.42 0.52 17.00
C PHE A 50 -7.26 -0.75 17.05
N VAL A 51 -7.67 -1.25 15.88
CA VAL A 51 -8.38 -2.53 15.75
C VAL A 51 -7.52 -3.48 14.94
N TYR A 52 -7.32 -4.71 15.45
CA TYR A 52 -6.69 -5.79 14.71
C TYR A 52 -7.40 -7.10 15.00
N LEU A 53 -8.10 -7.64 14.00
CA LEU A 53 -8.83 -8.91 14.10
C LEU A 53 -8.03 -10.00 13.37
N LEU A 54 -7.87 -11.16 14.00
CA LEU A 54 -7.17 -12.30 13.42
C LEU A 54 -8.11 -13.03 12.45
N GLU A 55 -7.63 -13.28 11.24
CA GLU A 55 -8.38 -14.03 10.23
C GLU A 55 -8.58 -15.50 10.67
N GLU A 56 -7.54 -16.09 11.26
CA GLU A 56 -7.54 -17.45 11.78
C GLU A 56 -7.49 -17.41 13.31
N PRO A 57 -8.38 -18.12 14.03
CA PRO A 57 -8.49 -18.03 15.49
C PRO A 57 -7.17 -18.27 16.24
N ASP A 58 -6.32 -19.16 15.73
CA ASP A 58 -5.07 -19.58 16.37
C ASP A 58 -3.82 -18.89 15.80
N ALA A 59 -3.98 -17.98 14.83
CA ALA A 59 -2.85 -17.28 14.24
C ALA A 59 -2.18 -16.29 15.20
N ASP A 60 -0.89 -16.06 14.95
CA ASP A 60 -0.14 -14.99 15.58
C ASP A 60 -0.37 -13.66 14.85
N PHE A 61 -0.15 -12.54 15.55
CA PHE A 61 -0.21 -11.22 14.95
C PHE A 61 0.87 -11.06 13.86
N PRO A 62 0.52 -10.88 12.58
CA PRO A 62 1.49 -10.76 11.49
C PRO A 62 1.99 -9.30 11.35
N PHE A 63 2.29 -8.64 12.47
CA PHE A 63 2.69 -7.25 12.46
C PHE A 63 4.05 -7.04 11.76
N VAL A 64 4.15 -5.97 10.98
CA VAL A 64 5.37 -5.55 10.26
C VAL A 64 5.83 -4.16 10.74
N PHE A 65 6.94 -3.66 10.19
CA PHE A 65 7.52 -2.37 10.60
C PHE A 65 6.53 -1.21 10.48
N SER A 66 5.79 -1.11 9.39
CA SER A 66 4.83 -0.02 9.17
C SER A 66 3.76 0.02 10.27
N HIS A 67 3.27 -1.14 10.70
CA HIS A 67 2.32 -1.24 11.82
C HIS A 67 2.93 -0.73 13.12
N TYR A 68 4.18 -1.12 13.41
CA TYR A 68 4.89 -0.60 14.59
C TYR A 68 5.09 0.91 14.49
N LEU A 69 5.50 1.42 13.34
CA LEU A 69 5.73 2.84 13.09
C LEU A 69 4.45 3.65 13.28
N SER A 70 3.29 3.16 12.82
CA SER A 70 1.99 3.80 13.05
C SER A 70 1.67 3.96 14.54
N VAL A 71 1.74 2.85 15.31
CA VAL A 71 1.47 2.88 16.76
C VAL A 71 2.50 3.73 17.51
N TYR A 72 3.78 3.63 17.13
CA TYR A 72 4.86 4.39 17.71
C TYR A 72 4.71 5.90 17.45
N ALA A 73 4.34 6.29 16.23
CA ALA A 73 4.10 7.67 15.86
C ALA A 73 2.95 8.27 16.68
N ALA A 74 1.84 7.52 16.83
CA ALA A 74 0.73 7.94 17.70
C ALA A 74 1.18 8.09 19.16
N TRP A 75 1.93 7.13 19.70
CA TRP A 75 2.49 7.19 21.05
C TRP A 75 3.41 8.40 21.25
N TYR A 76 4.31 8.65 20.31
CA TYR A 76 5.34 9.68 20.38
C TYR A 76 4.75 11.09 20.26
N HIS A 77 3.90 11.32 19.25
CA HIS A 77 3.38 12.65 18.95
C HIS A 77 2.14 13.01 19.78
N LEU A 78 1.22 12.08 20.00
CA LEU A 78 -0.03 12.37 20.73
C LEU A 78 0.14 12.25 22.24
N LYS A 79 1.15 11.49 22.70
CA LYS A 79 1.39 11.18 24.12
C LYS A 79 0.10 10.79 24.86
N PRO A 80 -0.65 9.80 24.33
CA PRO A 80 -1.98 9.50 24.82
C PRO A 80 -1.93 8.91 26.23
N ARG A 81 -2.96 9.17 27.03
CA ARG A 81 -3.09 8.54 28.35
C ARG A 81 -3.20 7.01 28.26
N ARG A 82 -3.78 6.50 27.17
CA ARG A 82 -3.91 5.07 26.89
C ARG A 82 -3.91 4.83 25.39
N ILE A 83 -3.27 3.74 24.97
CA ILE A 83 -3.46 3.14 23.65
C ILE A 83 -4.26 1.86 23.86
N TYR A 84 -5.32 1.65 23.09
CA TYR A 84 -6.13 0.45 23.10
C TYR A 84 -5.93 -0.33 21.81
N LEU A 85 -5.54 -1.59 21.94
CA LEU A 85 -5.59 -2.56 20.85
C LEU A 85 -6.84 -3.42 21.03
N HIS A 86 -7.84 -3.22 20.18
CA HIS A 86 -9.07 -4.01 20.15
C HIS A 86 -8.85 -5.22 19.25
N THR A 87 -8.95 -6.42 19.80
CA THR A 87 -8.63 -7.66 19.08
C THR A 87 -9.45 -8.84 19.59
N ASP A 88 -9.69 -9.82 18.73
CA ASP A 88 -10.29 -11.10 19.05
C ASP A 88 -9.25 -12.17 19.48
N ALA A 89 -7.96 -11.81 19.48
CA ALA A 89 -6.88 -12.70 19.89
C ALA A 89 -7.06 -13.28 21.29
N GLY A 90 -6.77 -14.59 21.42
CA GLY A 90 -6.75 -15.30 22.69
C GLY A 90 -5.54 -14.95 23.57
N ALA A 91 -5.58 -15.42 24.82
CA ALA A 91 -4.54 -15.15 25.80
C ALA A 91 -3.17 -15.73 25.40
N GLU A 92 -3.16 -16.87 24.68
CA GLU A 92 -1.92 -17.50 24.22
C GLU A 92 -1.25 -16.68 23.11
N GLN A 93 -2.02 -16.21 22.11
CA GLN A 93 -1.57 -15.34 21.02
C GLN A 93 -0.95 -14.06 21.60
N ILE A 94 -1.63 -13.45 22.58
CA ILE A 94 -1.15 -12.25 23.29
C ILE A 94 0.17 -12.53 24.02
N THR A 95 0.27 -13.68 24.70
CA THR A 95 1.47 -14.09 25.44
C THR A 95 2.64 -14.28 24.48
N ARG A 96 2.45 -15.07 23.42
CA ARG A 96 3.45 -15.29 22.36
C ARG A 96 3.91 -13.97 21.73
N ALA A 97 3.00 -13.05 21.48
CA ALA A 97 3.36 -11.75 20.94
C ALA A 97 4.16 -10.89 21.91
N ARG A 98 3.81 -10.85 23.20
CA ARG A 98 4.59 -10.13 24.23
C ARG A 98 5.99 -10.72 24.46
N GLU A 99 6.11 -12.04 24.35
CA GLU A 99 7.38 -12.75 24.48
C GLU A 99 8.25 -12.65 23.21
N GLY A 100 7.64 -12.28 22.08
CA GLY A 100 8.30 -12.13 20.78
C GLY A 100 8.28 -13.38 19.91
N ALA A 101 7.58 -14.44 20.31
CA ALA A 101 7.34 -15.61 19.49
C ALA A 101 6.50 -15.29 18.23
N ALA A 102 5.60 -14.29 18.30
CA ALA A 102 4.87 -13.77 17.13
C ALA A 102 5.69 -12.79 16.27
N GLY A 103 6.99 -12.64 16.53
CA GLY A 103 7.89 -11.74 15.82
C GLY A 103 8.14 -10.41 16.54
N LYS A 104 9.22 -9.72 16.11
CA LYS A 104 9.75 -8.53 16.78
C LYS A 104 8.75 -7.37 16.83
N TRP A 105 8.01 -7.15 15.74
CA TRP A 105 7.08 -6.03 15.64
C TRP A 105 5.86 -6.22 16.54
N ALA A 106 5.35 -7.45 16.64
CA ALA A 106 4.28 -7.78 17.57
C ALA A 106 4.72 -7.54 19.02
N ARG A 107 5.94 -7.96 19.38
CA ARG A 107 6.49 -7.65 20.70
C ARG A 107 6.58 -6.17 20.97
N LEU A 108 7.17 -5.41 20.05
CA LEU A 108 7.35 -3.96 20.23
C LEU A 108 6.01 -3.22 20.36
N ILE A 109 4.99 -3.61 19.59
CA ILE A 109 3.63 -3.07 19.73
C ILE A 109 3.02 -3.49 21.08
N LEU A 110 2.93 -4.79 21.38
CA LEU A 110 2.18 -5.27 22.56
C LEU A 110 2.85 -4.97 23.91
N THR A 111 4.12 -4.57 23.91
CA THR A 111 4.86 -4.11 25.09
C THR A 111 5.00 -2.59 25.15
N MET A 112 4.37 -1.85 24.23
CA MET A 112 4.45 -0.40 24.18
C MET A 112 3.89 0.23 25.47
N PRO A 113 4.60 1.19 26.09
CA PRO A 113 4.13 1.85 27.30
C PRO A 113 2.75 2.49 27.13
N GLY A 114 1.81 2.15 28.01
CA GLY A 114 0.44 2.68 27.97
C GLY A 114 -0.51 1.93 27.02
N LEU A 115 -0.04 0.89 26.32
CA LEU A 115 -0.90 0.02 25.52
C LEU A 115 -1.67 -0.98 26.41
N THR A 116 -2.97 -1.07 26.18
CA THR A 116 -3.89 -2.03 26.80
C THR A 116 -4.59 -2.81 25.70
N ILE A 117 -4.73 -4.12 25.91
CA ILE A 117 -5.47 -4.99 25.00
C ILE A 117 -6.91 -5.08 25.49
N GLU A 118 -7.85 -4.79 24.61
CA GLU A 118 -9.28 -4.94 24.87
C GLU A 118 -9.82 -6.02 23.96
N LYS A 119 -10.46 -7.03 24.57
CA LYS A 119 -11.03 -8.12 23.79
C LYS A 119 -12.29 -7.62 23.07
N THR A 120 -12.37 -7.89 21.77
CA THR A 120 -13.56 -7.62 20.95
C THR A 120 -13.91 -8.85 20.12
N GLU A 121 -15.15 -8.92 19.65
CA GLU A 121 -15.59 -9.97 18.75
C GLU A 121 -15.71 -9.40 17.33
N ALA A 122 -15.34 -10.21 16.34
CA ALA A 122 -15.49 -9.84 14.93
C ALA A 122 -16.94 -10.08 14.50
N PRO A 123 -17.72 -9.04 14.12
CA PRO A 123 -19.11 -9.22 13.74
C PRO A 123 -19.21 -10.02 12.44
N THR A 124 -20.06 -11.03 12.42
CA THR A 124 -20.24 -11.93 11.27
C THR A 124 -21.51 -11.64 10.46
N VAL A 125 -22.46 -10.91 11.06
CA VAL A 125 -23.76 -10.61 10.45
C VAL A 125 -24.26 -9.24 10.92
N THR A 126 -24.93 -8.51 10.04
CA THR A 126 -25.61 -7.27 10.40
C THR A 126 -26.92 -7.55 11.15
N ARG A 127 -27.47 -6.54 11.83
CA ARG A 127 -28.83 -6.61 12.40
C ARG A 127 -29.91 -6.94 11.36
N THR A 128 -29.67 -6.62 10.08
CA THR A 128 -30.57 -6.93 8.96
C THR A 128 -30.36 -8.32 8.37
N GLY A 129 -29.48 -9.14 8.96
CA GLY A 129 -29.21 -10.52 8.53
C GLY A 129 -28.24 -10.66 7.37
N LYS A 130 -27.52 -9.59 6.98
CA LYS A 130 -26.52 -9.65 5.91
C LYS A 130 -25.17 -10.11 6.46
N GLU A 131 -24.54 -11.04 5.79
CA GLU A 131 -23.24 -11.59 6.20
C GLU A 131 -22.09 -10.60 5.98
N ILE A 132 -21.19 -10.48 6.96
CA ILE A 132 -19.98 -9.65 6.91
C ILE A 132 -18.78 -10.59 6.78
N LYS A 133 -18.32 -10.81 5.54
CA LYS A 133 -17.27 -11.80 5.23
C LYS A 133 -15.87 -11.24 5.45
N GLU A 134 -15.59 -10.11 4.81
CA GLU A 134 -14.27 -9.50 4.72
C GLU A 134 -13.82 -8.92 6.07
N MET A 135 -12.57 -9.17 6.45
CA MET A 135 -12.04 -8.70 7.73
C MET A 135 -11.94 -7.17 7.82
N ALA A 136 -11.70 -6.50 6.69
CA ALA A 136 -11.72 -5.05 6.61
C ALA A 136 -13.10 -4.50 7.03
N HIS A 137 -14.18 -5.05 6.48
CA HIS A 137 -15.54 -4.65 6.86
C HIS A 137 -15.82 -4.96 8.33
N LYS A 138 -15.39 -6.11 8.87
CA LYS A 138 -15.56 -6.39 10.30
C LYS A 138 -14.86 -5.35 11.18
N SER A 139 -13.65 -4.92 10.79
CA SER A 139 -12.93 -3.83 11.44
C SER A 139 -13.68 -2.50 11.37
N ASP A 140 -14.38 -2.20 10.27
CA ASP A 140 -15.23 -1.01 10.12
C ASP A 140 -16.38 -0.96 11.13
N PHE A 141 -17.00 -2.10 11.46
CA PHE A 141 -18.01 -2.14 12.52
C PHE A 141 -17.37 -1.92 13.90
N VAL A 142 -16.29 -2.65 14.19
CA VAL A 142 -15.62 -2.56 15.49
C VAL A 142 -15.09 -1.16 15.76
N ARG A 143 -14.44 -0.49 14.79
CA ARG A 143 -13.86 0.86 15.00
C ARG A 143 -14.89 1.91 15.42
N VAL A 144 -16.08 1.85 14.83
CA VAL A 144 -17.15 2.81 15.12
C VAL A 144 -17.75 2.49 16.49
N GLU A 145 -17.98 1.20 16.79
CA GLU A 145 -18.47 0.76 18.10
C GLU A 145 -17.52 1.13 19.24
N VAL A 146 -16.21 0.90 19.09
CA VAL A 146 -15.23 1.19 20.14
C VAL A 146 -15.15 2.68 20.41
N VAL A 147 -15.13 3.53 19.38
CA VAL A 147 -15.11 4.99 19.59
C VAL A 147 -16.45 5.47 20.15
N ASN A 148 -17.57 4.89 19.73
CA ASN A 148 -18.87 5.21 20.33
C ASN A 148 -18.90 4.87 21.84
N ARG A 149 -18.28 3.76 22.24
CA ARG A 149 -18.24 3.27 23.62
C ARG A 149 -17.26 4.02 24.50
N PHE A 150 -16.05 4.27 24.01
CA PHE A 150 -14.94 4.83 24.80
C PHE A 150 -14.74 6.34 24.56
N GLY A 151 -15.12 6.84 23.39
CA GLY A 151 -14.58 8.08 22.84
C GLY A 151 -13.10 7.93 22.52
N GLY A 152 -12.49 8.99 21.98
CA GLY A 152 -11.06 9.03 21.71
C GLY A 152 -10.74 9.25 20.24
N ILE A 153 -9.53 8.83 19.86
CA ILE A 153 -8.96 8.91 18.52
C ILE A 153 -8.91 7.48 17.98
N TYR A 154 -9.60 7.20 16.89
CA TYR A 154 -9.39 5.97 16.12
C TYR A 154 -8.32 6.19 15.05
N MET A 155 -7.49 5.17 14.84
CA MET A 155 -6.47 5.14 13.79
C MET A 155 -6.36 3.73 13.21
N ASP A 156 -6.34 3.62 11.88
CA ASP A 156 -5.88 2.42 11.19
C ASP A 156 -4.35 2.27 11.30
N PHE A 157 -3.86 1.03 11.11
CA PHE A 157 -2.44 0.70 11.19
C PHE A 157 -1.59 1.25 10.02
N ASP A 158 -2.23 1.85 9.01
CA ASP A 158 -1.62 2.56 7.89
C ASP A 158 -1.76 4.09 8.02
N VAL A 159 -2.22 4.59 9.17
CA VAL A 159 -2.25 6.02 9.50
C VAL A 159 -1.02 6.38 10.35
N PHE A 160 -0.29 7.41 9.92
CA PHE A 160 0.90 7.90 10.62
C PHE A 160 0.66 9.29 11.20
N THR A 161 0.82 9.43 12.52
CA THR A 161 0.80 10.74 13.16
C THR A 161 2.12 11.46 12.92
N VAL A 162 2.10 12.61 12.24
CA VAL A 162 3.31 13.40 11.95
C VAL A 162 3.49 14.60 12.90
N GLY A 163 2.52 14.86 13.79
CA GLY A 163 2.53 16.03 14.67
C GLY A 163 1.49 15.96 15.79
N ASP A 164 1.46 16.99 16.64
CA ASP A 164 0.56 17.05 17.79
C ASP A 164 -0.89 17.36 17.36
N ALA A 165 -1.77 16.36 17.46
CA ALA A 165 -3.20 16.50 17.19
C ALA A 165 -4.05 16.84 18.44
N ARG A 166 -3.44 17.04 19.62
CA ARG A 166 -4.17 17.39 20.86
C ARG A 166 -5.00 18.67 20.78
N PRO A 167 -4.66 19.70 19.98
CA PRO A 167 -5.57 20.83 19.76
C PRO A 167 -6.95 20.43 19.23
N LEU A 168 -7.03 19.38 18.40
CA LEU A 168 -8.29 18.88 17.85
C LEU A 168 -9.22 18.30 18.94
N LEU A 169 -8.63 17.72 19.99
CA LEU A 169 -9.36 17.17 21.14
C LEU A 169 -10.08 18.25 21.97
N ARG A 170 -9.64 19.50 21.85
CA ARG A 170 -10.08 20.64 22.69
C ARG A 170 -10.88 21.69 21.93
N THR A 171 -11.29 21.40 20.70
CA THR A 171 -12.08 22.30 19.84
C THR A 171 -13.48 22.58 20.39
N GLY A 172 -13.99 21.71 21.28
CA GLY A 172 -15.34 21.76 21.82
C GLY A 172 -16.39 21.10 20.93
N PHE A 173 -16.00 20.55 19.77
CA PHE A 173 -16.89 19.72 18.95
C PHE A 173 -17.08 18.33 19.58
N GLN A 174 -18.21 17.68 19.29
CA GLN A 174 -18.43 16.30 19.71
C GLN A 174 -17.60 15.30 18.90
N ALA A 175 -17.36 15.59 17.62
CA ALA A 175 -16.51 14.78 16.75
C ALA A 175 -15.70 15.66 15.80
N VAL A 176 -14.53 15.15 15.39
CA VAL A 176 -13.64 15.74 14.39
C VAL A 176 -13.26 14.64 13.41
N CYS A 177 -13.38 14.91 12.12
CA CYS A 177 -12.89 14.03 11.05
C CYS A 177 -12.29 14.88 9.93
N GLY A 178 -11.63 14.23 8.97
CA GLY A 178 -11.16 14.91 7.76
C GLY A 178 -11.74 14.29 6.50
N ARG A 179 -11.59 15.04 5.41
CA ARG A 179 -11.81 14.49 4.07
C ARG A 179 -10.62 13.65 3.65
N GLU A 180 -10.88 12.63 2.87
CA GLU A 180 -9.89 11.84 2.16
C GLU A 180 -9.84 12.23 0.67
N PRO A 181 -8.78 11.88 -0.09
CA PRO A 181 -8.74 12.00 -1.54
C PRO A 181 -10.03 11.55 -2.23
N GLY A 182 -10.71 12.49 -2.89
CA GLY A 182 -12.03 12.26 -3.51
C GLY A 182 -13.21 12.85 -2.73
N GLY A 183 -12.96 13.44 -1.56
CA GLY A 183 -13.88 14.33 -0.84
C GLY A 183 -14.84 13.65 0.14
N LEU A 184 -14.81 12.31 0.25
CA LEU A 184 -15.51 11.58 1.31
C LEU A 184 -14.85 11.84 2.67
N LEU A 185 -15.57 11.62 3.76
CA LEU A 185 -14.98 11.64 5.11
C LEU A 185 -14.17 10.36 5.32
N SER A 186 -12.99 10.50 5.94
CA SER A 186 -12.09 9.39 6.22
C SER A 186 -12.58 8.55 7.40
N ALA A 187 -12.78 7.25 7.17
CA ALA A 187 -13.08 6.27 8.20
C ALA A 187 -11.82 5.67 8.86
N GLY A 188 -10.63 5.91 8.28
CA GLY A 188 -9.36 5.40 8.78
C GLY A 188 -8.78 6.17 9.97
N VAL A 189 -9.22 7.42 10.16
CA VAL A 189 -8.90 8.20 11.35
C VAL A 189 -10.02 9.18 11.66
N PHE A 190 -10.47 9.20 12.90
CA PHE A 190 -11.48 10.14 13.38
C PHE A 190 -11.45 10.25 14.90
N LEU A 191 -11.95 11.37 15.41
CA LEU A 191 -11.92 11.71 16.82
C LEU A 191 -13.36 11.94 17.26
N ALA A 192 -13.78 11.36 18.39
CA ALA A 192 -15.12 11.62 18.90
C ALA A 192 -15.23 11.45 20.41
N LYS A 193 -16.14 12.23 21.01
CA LYS A 193 -16.60 11.99 22.38
C LYS A 193 -17.29 10.64 22.46
N LYS A 194 -17.27 10.06 23.65
CA LYS A 194 -18.11 8.92 23.98
C LYS A 194 -19.57 9.25 23.65
N ARG A 195 -20.24 8.37 22.90
CA ARG A 195 -21.63 8.53 22.44
C ARG A 195 -21.88 9.86 21.72
N SER A 196 -20.92 10.31 20.91
CA SER A 196 -21.15 11.43 20.00
C SER A 196 -22.31 11.10 19.06
N GLU A 197 -23.03 12.12 18.61
CA GLU A 197 -24.14 11.92 17.68
C GLU A 197 -23.69 11.28 16.36
N LEU A 198 -22.49 11.64 15.86
CA LEU A 198 -21.89 11.02 14.69
C LEU A 198 -21.73 9.51 14.88
N THR A 199 -21.05 9.08 15.94
CA THR A 199 -20.76 7.65 16.16
C THR A 199 -22.02 6.87 16.51
N SER A 200 -22.99 7.46 17.21
CA SER A 200 -24.25 6.80 17.54
C SER A 200 -25.10 6.54 16.29
N LEU A 201 -25.26 7.54 15.42
CA LEU A 201 -25.96 7.36 14.14
C LEU A 201 -25.21 6.40 13.21
N TRP A 202 -23.88 6.40 13.25
CA TRP A 202 -23.08 5.53 12.39
C TRP A 202 -23.21 4.06 12.80
N VAL A 203 -23.07 3.72 14.10
CA VAL A 203 -23.34 2.37 14.62
C VAL A 203 -24.74 1.91 14.25
N GLU A 204 -25.75 2.76 14.44
CA GLU A 204 -27.15 2.39 14.18
C GLU A 204 -27.38 2.08 12.70
N ARG A 205 -26.98 3.01 11.81
CA ARG A 205 -27.34 2.98 10.39
C ARG A 205 -26.42 2.07 9.57
N MET A 206 -25.21 1.77 10.02
CA MET A 206 -24.28 0.95 9.23
C MET A 206 -24.81 -0.46 9.00
N HIS A 207 -25.51 -1.05 9.97
CA HIS A 207 -26.15 -2.36 9.80
C HIS A 207 -27.26 -2.36 8.74
N ASP A 208 -27.93 -1.22 8.52
CA ASP A 208 -29.04 -1.12 7.58
C ASP A 208 -28.55 -0.89 6.15
N VAL A 209 -27.50 -0.09 5.97
CA VAL A 209 -26.97 0.26 4.63
C VAL A 209 -25.91 -0.70 4.11
N PHE A 210 -25.36 -1.57 4.96
CA PHE A 210 -24.33 -2.52 4.56
C PHE A 210 -24.80 -3.38 3.38
N ASP A 211 -23.99 -3.46 2.34
CA ASP A 211 -24.29 -4.19 1.10
C ASP A 211 -23.07 -4.96 0.55
N GLY A 212 -22.00 -5.06 1.34
CA GLY A 212 -20.74 -5.69 0.97
C GLY A 212 -19.82 -4.83 0.10
N ARG A 213 -20.26 -3.68 -0.42
CA ARG A 213 -19.35 -2.75 -1.13
C ARG A 213 -18.38 -2.10 -0.16
N TRP A 214 -17.20 -1.75 -0.68
CA TRP A 214 -16.05 -1.30 0.12
C TRP A 214 -16.35 -0.09 1.01
N VAL A 215 -16.98 0.95 0.46
CA VAL A 215 -17.10 2.27 1.12
C VAL A 215 -18.50 2.60 1.66
N THR A 216 -19.51 1.79 1.34
CA THR A 216 -20.92 2.20 1.51
C THR A 216 -21.32 2.39 2.98
N HIS A 217 -20.91 1.47 3.84
CA HIS A 217 -21.21 1.49 5.27
C HIS A 217 -20.18 2.28 6.10
N SER A 218 -19.00 2.51 5.54
CA SER A 218 -17.92 3.27 6.15
C SER A 218 -17.95 4.73 5.65
N ASN A 219 -17.16 5.08 4.64
CA ASN A 219 -16.95 6.46 4.19
C ASN A 219 -18.22 7.14 3.64
N GLU A 220 -19.03 6.47 2.82
CA GLU A 220 -20.23 7.07 2.22
C GLU A 220 -21.29 7.38 3.28
N LEU A 221 -21.56 6.43 4.18
CA LEU A 221 -22.48 6.62 5.29
C LEU A 221 -21.99 7.70 6.24
N MET A 222 -20.71 7.67 6.64
CA MET A 222 -20.11 8.70 7.49
C MET A 222 -20.26 10.08 6.86
N THR A 223 -20.03 10.19 5.55
CA THR A 223 -20.20 11.45 4.80
C THR A 223 -21.65 11.93 4.81
N LYS A 224 -22.62 11.01 4.65
CA LYS A 224 -24.04 11.34 4.72
C LYS A 224 -24.43 11.87 6.11
N ILE A 225 -24.05 11.17 7.17
CA ILE A 225 -24.29 11.61 8.56
C ILE A 225 -23.60 12.94 8.82
N GLY A 226 -22.35 13.09 8.34
CA GLY A 226 -21.60 14.33 8.51
C GLY A 226 -22.30 15.54 7.87
N ARG A 227 -22.89 15.38 6.69
CA ARG A 227 -23.71 16.44 6.05
C ARG A 227 -24.94 16.82 6.89
N GLU A 228 -25.54 15.88 7.60
CA GLU A 228 -26.65 16.13 8.53
C GLU A 228 -26.18 16.89 9.79
N LEU A 229 -24.97 16.61 10.27
CA LEU A 229 -24.46 17.14 11.54
C LEU A 229 -23.70 18.46 11.44
N VAL A 230 -23.03 18.75 10.32
CA VAL A 230 -22.25 19.99 10.13
C VAL A 230 -23.06 21.28 10.39
N PRO A 231 -24.35 21.39 9.98
CA PRO A 231 -25.16 22.57 10.29
C PRO A 231 -25.47 22.74 11.78
N SER A 232 -25.35 21.68 12.58
CA SER A 232 -25.68 21.69 14.00
C SER A 232 -24.50 22.15 14.84
N GLU A 233 -24.75 23.05 15.79
CA GLU A 233 -23.71 23.66 16.60
C GLU A 233 -22.83 22.59 17.28
N ARG A 234 -21.53 22.65 16.98
CA ARG A 234 -20.47 21.84 17.61
C ARG A 234 -20.70 20.33 17.55
N ARG A 235 -21.47 19.81 16.59
CA ARG A 235 -21.67 18.35 16.43
C ARG A 235 -20.53 17.69 15.67
N LEU A 236 -20.11 18.27 14.55
CA LEU A 236 -19.01 17.74 13.75
C LEU A 236 -18.13 18.87 13.20
N LEU A 237 -16.83 18.77 13.42
CA LEU A 237 -15.82 19.55 12.70
C LEU A 237 -15.24 18.69 11.58
N VAL A 238 -15.35 19.15 10.34
CA VAL A 238 -14.73 18.51 9.17
C VAL A 238 -13.50 19.32 8.77
N LEU A 239 -12.35 18.66 8.77
CA LEU A 239 -11.11 19.20 8.24
C LEU A 239 -10.98 18.88 6.75
N GLU A 240 -10.45 19.82 5.98
CA GLU A 240 -10.21 19.61 4.56
C GLU A 240 -9.05 18.63 4.32
N GLU A 241 -9.02 18.00 3.14
CA GLU A 241 -8.10 16.92 2.76
C GLU A 241 -6.64 17.25 3.14
N LYS A 242 -6.14 18.42 2.74
CA LYS A 242 -4.76 18.85 3.03
C LYS A 242 -4.44 19.00 4.52
N ALA A 243 -5.44 19.20 5.38
CA ALA A 243 -5.24 19.37 6.80
C ALA A 243 -5.22 18.03 7.56
N PHE A 244 -5.76 16.96 6.97
CA PHE A 244 -6.00 15.70 7.67
C PHE A 244 -5.42 14.47 6.95
N THR A 245 -5.48 14.44 5.62
CA THR A 245 -4.88 13.43 4.75
C THR A 245 -4.10 14.13 3.63
N PRO A 246 -2.99 14.82 3.95
CA PRO A 246 -2.24 15.63 2.97
C PRO A 246 -1.60 14.80 1.86
N VAL A 247 -1.41 13.49 2.09
CA VAL A 247 -0.86 12.53 1.14
C VAL A 247 -1.88 11.43 0.87
N THR A 248 -1.87 10.88 -0.34
CA THR A 248 -2.77 9.77 -0.74
C THR A 248 -2.15 8.40 -0.45
N TRP A 249 -3.00 7.39 -0.21
CA TRP A 249 -2.61 5.97 -0.10
C TRP A 249 -2.14 5.34 -1.43
N LYS A 250 -2.17 6.10 -2.53
CA LYS A 250 -1.60 5.65 -3.81
C LYS A 250 -0.07 5.73 -3.74
N GLU A 251 0.59 4.93 -4.56
CA GLU A 251 2.05 4.80 -4.57
C GLU A 251 2.80 6.14 -4.60
N HIS A 252 2.35 7.13 -5.36
CA HIS A 252 3.02 8.44 -5.38
C HIS A 252 2.93 9.19 -4.05
N GLY A 253 1.82 9.07 -3.31
CA GLY A 253 1.69 9.67 -1.98
C GLY A 253 2.49 8.90 -0.92
N ILE A 254 2.62 7.58 -1.08
CA ILE A 254 3.52 6.76 -0.25
C ILE A 254 4.97 7.16 -0.48
N ARG A 255 5.40 7.32 -1.74
CA ARG A 255 6.74 7.82 -2.10
C ARG A 255 6.97 9.23 -1.58
N GLU A 256 5.99 10.13 -1.75
CA GLU A 256 6.04 11.49 -1.21
C GLU A 256 6.22 11.51 0.32
N LEU A 257 5.79 10.48 1.04
CA LEU A 257 5.94 10.38 2.49
C LEU A 257 7.22 9.66 2.95
N LEU A 258 7.70 8.68 2.18
CA LEU A 258 8.71 7.70 2.62
C LEU A 258 10.02 7.73 1.83
N ASP A 259 10.07 8.32 0.64
CA ASP A 259 11.31 8.45 -0.13
C ASP A 259 12.27 9.44 0.55
N GLU A 260 13.54 9.41 0.14
CA GLU A 260 14.56 10.30 0.69
C GLU A 260 14.29 11.76 0.30
N HIS A 261 14.16 12.62 1.31
CA HIS A 261 13.97 14.06 1.16
C HIS A 261 15.32 14.79 1.31
N GLU A 262 16.14 14.78 0.25
CA GLU A 262 17.42 15.51 0.23
C GLU A 262 17.24 17.04 0.32
N ASP A 263 16.03 17.53 0.06
CA ASP A 263 15.65 18.93 0.10
C ASP A 263 15.38 19.45 1.53
N VAL A 264 15.25 18.56 2.51
CA VAL A 264 14.99 18.93 3.91
C VAL A 264 16.14 18.46 4.80
N PRO A 265 16.76 19.35 5.59
CA PRO A 265 17.78 18.95 6.54
C PRO A 265 17.23 17.90 7.51
N SER A 266 17.93 16.77 7.65
CA SER A 266 17.55 15.72 8.59
C SER A 266 17.43 16.30 10.00
N LEU A 267 16.26 16.11 10.62
CA LEU A 267 16.00 16.51 12.01
C LEU A 267 16.86 15.73 13.02
N LEU A 268 17.58 14.69 12.56
CA LEU A 268 18.49 13.89 13.37
C LEU A 268 19.86 14.53 13.55
N GLY A 269 20.10 15.71 12.96
CA GLY A 269 21.23 16.61 13.28
C GLY A 269 22.61 15.95 13.29
N GLY A 270 23.22 15.77 12.12
CA GLY A 270 24.66 15.45 11.95
C GLY A 270 25.11 14.10 12.50
N GLU A 271 25.60 13.23 11.62
CA GLU A 271 26.04 11.85 11.91
C GLU A 271 25.01 11.06 12.73
N LEU A 272 24.04 10.47 12.02
CA LEU A 272 23.46 9.21 12.51
C LEU A 272 24.64 8.32 12.89
N PRO A 273 24.72 7.78 14.12
CA PRO A 273 25.73 6.78 14.42
C PRO A 273 25.58 5.73 13.33
N GLU A 274 26.64 5.50 12.54
CA GLU A 274 26.66 4.39 11.59
C GLU A 274 26.05 3.21 12.34
N LEU A 275 24.88 2.75 11.88
CA LEU A 275 24.34 1.49 12.35
C LEU A 275 25.40 0.50 11.95
N ARG A 276 26.30 0.17 12.90
CA ARG A 276 27.40 -0.75 12.67
C ARG A 276 26.75 -1.95 12.00
N HIS A 277 27.13 -2.20 10.75
CA HIS A 277 26.79 -3.44 10.09
C HIS A 277 27.23 -4.54 11.07
N TRP A 278 26.26 -5.23 11.66
CA TRP A 278 26.50 -6.24 12.68
C TRP A 278 26.99 -7.51 11.96
N ASP A 279 28.20 -7.46 11.42
CA ASP A 279 28.89 -8.59 10.79
C ASP A 279 29.79 -9.34 11.78
N GLN A 280 29.69 -9.03 13.09
CA GLN A 280 30.33 -9.83 14.14
C GLN A 280 29.41 -10.98 14.56
N PRO A 281 29.97 -12.17 14.91
CA PRO A 281 29.18 -13.27 15.43
C PRO A 281 28.41 -12.79 16.66
N VAL A 282 27.08 -12.90 16.56
CA VAL A 282 26.14 -12.46 17.58
C VAL A 282 26.41 -13.26 18.87
N PRO A 283 26.57 -12.62 20.04
CA PRO A 283 26.71 -13.34 21.30
C PRO A 283 25.55 -14.32 21.49
N SER A 284 25.76 -15.48 22.12
CA SER A 284 24.73 -16.54 22.25
C SER A 284 23.44 -16.10 22.99
N TRP A 285 23.47 -14.96 23.67
CA TRP A 285 22.31 -14.35 24.35
C TRP A 285 21.61 -13.27 23.51
N ALA A 286 22.20 -12.82 22.41
CA ALA A 286 21.64 -11.79 21.54
C ALA A 286 20.77 -12.45 20.46
N MET A 287 19.49 -12.07 20.43
CA MET A 287 18.55 -12.52 19.40
C MET A 287 18.81 -11.74 18.10
N GLY A 288 19.01 -12.45 16.99
CA GLY A 288 19.15 -11.84 15.66
C GLY A 288 17.85 -11.18 15.21
N PHE A 289 17.71 -9.87 15.44
CA PHE A 289 16.49 -9.12 15.13
C PHE A 289 16.20 -8.95 13.62
N ASN A 290 17.09 -9.41 12.73
CA ASN A 290 16.87 -9.45 11.27
C ASN A 290 16.49 -10.84 10.74
N GLU A 291 16.59 -11.89 11.54
CA GLU A 291 16.14 -13.23 11.15
C GLU A 291 14.68 -13.43 11.55
N SER A 292 13.77 -12.69 10.89
CA SER A 292 12.40 -13.18 10.77
C SER A 292 12.44 -14.40 9.86
N ASN A 293 12.14 -15.57 10.42
CA ASN A 293 12.10 -16.86 9.73
C ASN A 293 11.64 -16.73 8.25
N PRO A 294 12.52 -17.00 7.26
CA PRO A 294 12.21 -16.87 5.84
C PRO A 294 10.97 -17.68 5.42
N ASP A 295 10.69 -18.77 6.15
CA ASP A 295 9.59 -19.68 5.84
C ASP A 295 8.21 -19.07 6.08
N ASN A 296 8.03 -18.14 7.03
CA ASN A 296 6.73 -17.53 7.26
C ASN A 296 6.40 -16.40 6.27
N SER A 297 7.42 -15.67 5.81
CA SER A 297 7.24 -14.56 4.85
C SER A 297 6.86 -15.07 3.46
N ALA A 298 7.45 -16.18 3.02
CA ALA A 298 7.12 -16.83 1.76
C ALA A 298 5.79 -17.63 1.83
N MET A 299 5.47 -18.23 2.98
CA MET A 299 4.25 -19.03 3.13
C MET A 299 2.99 -18.18 3.30
N LEU A 300 3.06 -16.99 3.92
CA LEU A 300 1.93 -16.06 4.05
C LEU A 300 1.51 -15.45 2.70
N ILE A 301 2.48 -15.04 1.86
CA ILE A 301 2.21 -14.58 0.49
C ILE A 301 1.62 -15.73 -0.34
N THR A 302 2.12 -16.96 -0.17
CA THR A 302 1.62 -18.12 -0.92
C THR A 302 0.25 -18.62 -0.43
N ARG A 303 -0.09 -18.48 0.87
CA ARG A 303 -1.41 -18.88 1.44
C ARG A 303 -2.52 -17.90 1.10
N HIS A 304 -2.27 -16.59 1.17
CA HIS A 304 -3.26 -15.57 0.76
C HIS A 304 -3.61 -15.70 -0.73
N VAL A 305 -2.63 -16.00 -1.58
CA VAL A 305 -2.84 -16.29 -3.02
C VAL A 305 -3.61 -17.61 -3.25
N ARG A 306 -3.44 -18.62 -2.39
CA ARG A 306 -4.18 -19.89 -2.47
C ARG A 306 -5.63 -19.79 -2.00
N LEU A 307 -5.91 -19.01 -0.96
CA LEU A 307 -7.27 -18.80 -0.44
C LEU A 307 -8.12 -17.98 -1.42
N LEU A 308 -7.55 -16.90 -1.99
CA LEU A 308 -8.17 -16.11 -3.05
C LEU A 308 -8.41 -16.92 -4.33
N SER A 309 -7.49 -17.81 -4.71
CA SER A 309 -7.66 -18.68 -5.90
C SER A 309 -8.63 -19.85 -5.70
N SER A 310 -8.90 -20.27 -4.46
CA SER A 310 -9.93 -21.25 -4.11
C SER A 310 -11.33 -20.62 -4.16
N LEU A 311 -11.49 -19.45 -3.54
CA LEU A 311 -12.75 -18.69 -3.56
C LEU A 311 -13.12 -18.20 -4.97
N ARG A 312 -12.12 -17.83 -5.78
CA ARG A 312 -12.30 -17.48 -7.20
C ARG A 312 -12.66 -18.70 -8.06
N ARG A 313 -12.17 -19.91 -7.77
CA ARG A 313 -12.53 -21.15 -8.51
C ARG A 313 -13.99 -21.52 -8.35
N THR A 314 -14.53 -21.43 -7.13
CA THR A 314 -15.93 -21.74 -6.83
C THR A 314 -16.88 -20.66 -7.38
N ALA A 315 -16.46 -19.39 -7.42
CA ALA A 315 -17.21 -18.33 -8.11
C ALA A 315 -17.17 -18.47 -9.64
N ARG A 316 -16.03 -18.95 -10.19
CA ARG A 316 -15.83 -19.16 -11.63
C ARG A 316 -16.63 -20.36 -12.14
N SER A 317 -16.81 -21.46 -11.40
CA SER A 317 -17.67 -22.56 -11.85
C SER A 317 -19.14 -22.15 -12.08
N TYR A 318 -19.63 -21.14 -11.36
CA TYR A 318 -20.97 -20.58 -11.56
C TYR A 318 -21.06 -19.55 -12.70
N LEU A 319 -19.98 -18.83 -13.01
CA LEU A 319 -19.93 -17.82 -14.08
C LEU A 319 -19.52 -18.39 -15.45
N THR A 320 -18.75 -19.49 -15.48
CA THR A 320 -18.20 -20.06 -16.73
C THR A 320 -19.26 -20.80 -17.57
N MET A 321 -20.38 -21.21 -16.98
CA MET A 321 -21.48 -21.83 -17.74
C MET A 321 -22.31 -20.82 -18.57
N ALA A 322 -22.05 -19.51 -18.44
CA ALA A 322 -22.89 -18.48 -19.05
C ALA A 322 -22.26 -17.73 -20.25
N SER A 323 -21.00 -17.97 -20.63
CA SER A 323 -20.29 -17.09 -21.60
C SER A 323 -19.26 -17.80 -22.51
N GLU A 324 -19.62 -18.90 -23.16
CA GLU A 324 -18.72 -19.56 -24.13
C GLU A 324 -18.81 -19.01 -25.56
N LYS A 325 -19.67 -18.02 -25.85
CA LYS A 325 -19.98 -17.65 -27.24
C LYS A 325 -19.23 -16.45 -27.85
N ASP A 326 -18.52 -15.63 -27.05
CA ASP A 326 -17.92 -14.36 -27.52
C ASP A 326 -16.48 -14.09 -27.00
N ALA A 327 -15.66 -15.12 -26.77
CA ALA A 327 -14.29 -14.93 -26.31
C ALA A 327 -13.38 -14.31 -27.40
N PRO A 328 -12.47 -13.37 -27.05
CA PRO A 328 -11.59 -12.72 -28.03
C PRO A 328 -10.62 -13.72 -28.67
N SER A 329 -10.47 -13.62 -30.00
CA SER A 329 -9.51 -14.39 -30.82
C SER A 329 -8.45 -13.51 -31.47
N MET A 330 -7.38 -14.11 -32.00
CA MET A 330 -6.34 -13.39 -32.76
C MET A 330 -6.91 -12.62 -33.95
N GLU A 331 -7.88 -13.21 -34.68
CA GLU A 331 -8.53 -12.51 -35.80
C GLU A 331 -9.37 -11.32 -35.32
N SER A 332 -10.13 -11.49 -34.23
CA SER A 332 -11.02 -10.43 -33.73
C SER A 332 -10.25 -9.18 -33.25
N ILE A 333 -9.06 -9.40 -32.66
CA ILE A 333 -8.16 -8.36 -32.17
C ILE A 333 -7.29 -7.78 -33.30
N GLY A 334 -7.04 -8.56 -34.35
CA GLY A 334 -6.19 -8.18 -35.48
C GLY A 334 -4.70 -8.39 -35.19
N VAL A 335 -4.35 -9.46 -34.47
CA VAL A 335 -2.96 -9.79 -34.14
C VAL A 335 -2.19 -10.25 -35.37
N ARG A 336 -1.04 -9.62 -35.64
CA ARG A 336 -0.12 -9.90 -36.75
C ARG A 336 0.87 -11.00 -36.41
N ASN A 337 1.43 -10.97 -35.19
CA ASN A 337 2.31 -12.01 -34.67
C ASN A 337 1.53 -13.27 -34.25
N SER A 338 0.87 -13.90 -35.23
CA SER A 338 0.05 -15.12 -35.03
C SER A 338 0.89 -16.39 -34.78
N THR A 339 2.17 -16.38 -35.17
CA THR A 339 3.12 -17.46 -34.90
C THR A 339 3.96 -17.13 -33.66
N VAL A 340 3.55 -17.66 -32.51
CA VAL A 340 4.28 -17.52 -31.25
C VAL A 340 5.29 -18.66 -31.09
N ASN A 341 6.58 -18.35 -31.22
CA ASN A 341 7.66 -19.31 -31.03
C ASN A 341 7.76 -19.73 -29.56
N THR A 342 7.84 -21.03 -29.30
CA THR A 342 7.93 -21.60 -27.94
C THR A 342 9.22 -22.38 -27.79
N GLY A 343 9.86 -22.26 -26.63
CA GLY A 343 11.04 -23.04 -26.29
C GLY A 343 10.72 -24.52 -26.04
N PRO A 344 11.74 -25.39 -25.95
CA PRO A 344 11.55 -26.81 -25.67
C PRO A 344 10.72 -27.04 -24.39
N GLY A 345 9.64 -27.82 -24.49
CA GLY A 345 8.79 -28.15 -23.35
C GLY A 345 7.76 -27.08 -22.96
N VAL A 346 7.72 -25.93 -23.65
CA VAL A 346 6.75 -24.86 -23.36
C VAL A 346 5.48 -25.05 -24.20
N THR A 347 4.32 -25.16 -23.55
CA THR A 347 3.02 -25.22 -24.21
C THR A 347 2.16 -24.03 -23.77
N LEU A 348 1.47 -23.38 -24.71
CA LEU A 348 0.58 -22.24 -24.46
C LEU A 348 -0.85 -22.54 -24.91
N THR A 349 -1.83 -22.10 -24.12
CA THR A 349 -3.24 -22.08 -24.52
C THR A 349 -3.47 -21.04 -25.62
N ALA A 350 -4.61 -21.13 -26.32
CA ALA A 350 -4.99 -20.16 -27.35
C ALA A 350 -5.05 -18.73 -26.80
N GLU A 351 -5.58 -18.56 -25.58
CA GLU A 351 -5.63 -17.28 -24.86
C GLU A 351 -4.22 -16.72 -24.60
N LYS A 352 -3.29 -17.53 -24.10
CA LYS A 352 -1.92 -17.10 -23.85
C LYS A 352 -1.19 -16.73 -25.14
N LYS A 353 -1.41 -17.48 -26.22
CA LYS A 353 -0.87 -17.15 -27.54
C LYS A 353 -1.41 -15.81 -28.04
N LEU A 354 -2.72 -15.54 -27.84
CA LEU A 354 -3.33 -14.25 -28.16
C LEU A 354 -2.64 -13.09 -27.42
N LEU A 355 -2.47 -13.22 -26.10
CA LEU A 355 -1.83 -12.18 -25.29
C LEU A 355 -0.37 -11.94 -25.70
N VAL A 356 0.41 -13.02 -25.91
CA VAL A 356 1.80 -12.90 -26.37
C VAL A 356 1.88 -12.25 -27.74
N GLY A 357 1.10 -12.72 -28.72
CA GLY A 357 1.07 -12.14 -30.06
C GLY A 357 0.69 -10.66 -30.05
N SER A 358 -0.31 -10.29 -29.24
CA SER A 358 -0.71 -8.89 -29.05
C SER A 358 0.41 -8.04 -28.47
N VAL A 359 1.15 -8.53 -27.47
CA VAL A 359 2.30 -7.81 -26.91
C VAL A 359 3.44 -7.66 -27.93
N LEU A 360 3.71 -8.68 -28.75
CA LEU A 360 4.73 -8.59 -29.81
C LEU A 360 4.39 -7.52 -30.85
N ASP A 361 3.12 -7.42 -31.27
CA ASP A 361 2.66 -6.34 -32.16
C ASP A 361 2.90 -4.95 -31.56
N LEU A 362 2.68 -4.79 -30.25
CA LEU A 362 2.98 -3.55 -29.53
C LEU A 362 4.48 -3.22 -29.55
N PHE A 363 5.36 -4.23 -29.38
CA PHE A 363 6.81 -4.08 -29.50
C PHE A 363 7.29 -3.80 -30.92
N GLU A 364 6.53 -4.14 -31.96
CA GLU A 364 6.79 -3.71 -33.35
C GLU A 364 6.22 -2.33 -33.68
N GLY A 365 5.57 -1.67 -32.71
CA GLY A 365 4.98 -0.34 -32.90
C GLY A 365 3.65 -0.36 -33.64
N HIS A 366 2.88 -1.43 -33.49
CA HIS A 366 1.55 -1.60 -34.08
C HIS A 366 0.40 -1.55 -33.03
N PRO A 367 0.27 -0.46 -32.23
CA PRO A 367 -0.79 -0.36 -31.24
C PRO A 367 -2.17 -0.16 -31.88
N SER A 368 -3.17 -0.75 -31.22
CA SER A 368 -4.58 -0.49 -31.49
C SER A 368 -5.42 -0.53 -30.21
N LEU A 369 -6.60 0.09 -30.21
CA LEU A 369 -7.53 0.03 -29.09
C LEU A 369 -7.95 -1.41 -28.78
N LYS A 370 -8.00 -2.28 -29.80
CA LYS A 370 -8.28 -3.71 -29.63
C LYS A 370 -7.15 -4.42 -28.90
N HIS A 371 -5.88 -4.13 -29.20
CA HIS A 371 -4.75 -4.65 -28.42
C HIS A 371 -4.85 -4.18 -26.97
N LEU A 372 -5.12 -2.89 -26.75
CA LEU A 372 -5.24 -2.34 -25.40
C LEU A 372 -6.49 -2.85 -24.64
N SER A 373 -7.49 -3.41 -25.31
CA SER A 373 -8.66 -4.04 -24.68
C SER A 373 -8.33 -5.32 -23.91
N LEU A 374 -7.21 -5.97 -24.29
CA LEU A 374 -6.63 -7.14 -23.61
C LEU A 374 -5.87 -6.76 -22.34
N TRP A 375 -5.67 -5.47 -22.08
CA TRP A 375 -5.02 -4.97 -20.86
C TRP A 375 -6.06 -4.54 -19.82
N GLN A 376 -5.71 -4.69 -18.55
CA GLN A 376 -6.47 -4.07 -17.46
C GLN A 376 -6.31 -2.55 -17.53
N ARG A 377 -7.34 -1.79 -17.15
CA ARG A 377 -7.24 -0.32 -17.13
C ARG A 377 -6.23 0.21 -16.11
N SER A 378 -5.92 -0.59 -15.09
CA SER A 378 -4.89 -0.32 -14.08
C SER A 378 -3.53 -0.93 -14.42
N ALA A 379 -3.39 -1.58 -15.59
CA ALA A 379 -2.17 -2.30 -15.94
C ALA A 379 -0.95 -1.39 -16.01
N THR A 380 0.22 -2.01 -15.91
CA THR A 380 1.51 -1.29 -15.95
C THR A 380 2.43 -1.85 -17.02
N PHE A 381 3.06 -0.98 -17.80
CA PHE A 381 4.23 -1.31 -18.61
C PHE A 381 5.49 -0.73 -17.94
N GLU A 382 6.54 -1.52 -17.80
CA GLU A 382 7.81 -1.10 -17.20
C GLU A 382 8.99 -1.57 -18.05
N ASP A 383 9.96 -0.68 -18.26
CA ASP A 383 11.29 -0.97 -18.79
C ASP A 383 12.33 -0.25 -17.89
N PRO A 384 13.66 -0.39 -18.13
CA PRO A 384 14.67 0.20 -17.24
C PRO A 384 14.64 1.73 -17.12
N ILE A 385 13.94 2.44 -18.01
CA ILE A 385 13.94 3.90 -18.09
C ILE A 385 12.53 4.52 -18.16
N ALA A 386 11.48 3.70 -18.14
CA ALA A 386 10.08 4.13 -18.19
C ALA A 386 9.17 3.25 -17.32
N ILE A 387 8.26 3.89 -16.59
CA ILE A 387 7.15 3.24 -15.88
C ILE A 387 5.86 3.91 -16.34
N ALA A 388 5.02 3.16 -17.05
CA ALA A 388 3.77 3.64 -17.63
C ALA A 388 2.58 2.94 -16.93
N LYS A 389 1.97 3.64 -15.96
CA LYS A 389 0.90 3.12 -15.08
C LYS A 389 -0.48 3.57 -15.51
N GLY A 390 -1.41 2.63 -15.53
CA GLY A 390 -2.80 2.86 -15.91
C GLY A 390 -2.99 3.13 -17.40
N TYR A 391 -4.24 3.09 -17.84
CA TYR A 391 -4.63 3.17 -19.26
C TYR A 391 -3.94 4.31 -20.01
N ASP A 392 -4.01 5.53 -19.49
CA ASP A 392 -3.43 6.69 -20.16
C ASP A 392 -1.91 6.59 -20.28
N GLY A 393 -1.25 5.98 -19.29
CA GLY A 393 0.20 5.78 -19.28
C GLY A 393 0.65 4.77 -20.33
N TYR A 394 0.20 3.52 -20.23
CA TYR A 394 0.67 2.47 -21.15
C TYR A 394 0.16 2.70 -22.58
N ALA A 395 -1.03 3.30 -22.77
CA ALA A 395 -1.51 3.66 -24.10
C ALA A 395 -0.60 4.72 -24.74
N ALA A 396 -0.27 5.80 -24.01
CA ALA A 396 0.63 6.82 -24.53
C ALA A 396 2.03 6.26 -24.85
N GLN A 397 2.53 5.33 -24.04
CA GLN A 397 3.80 4.63 -24.31
C GLN A 397 3.75 3.88 -25.64
N TRP A 398 2.75 3.01 -25.83
CA TRP A 398 2.63 2.19 -27.03
C TRP A 398 2.36 3.01 -28.29
N TYR A 399 1.47 4.00 -28.22
CA TYR A 399 1.21 4.92 -29.35
C TYR A 399 2.36 5.88 -29.64
N GLY A 400 3.24 6.14 -28.67
CA GLY A 400 4.39 7.04 -28.84
C GLY A 400 5.61 6.36 -29.49
N LEU A 401 5.78 5.04 -29.35
CA LEU A 401 6.84 4.28 -29.99
C LEU A 401 6.92 4.51 -31.52
N PRO A 402 5.86 4.27 -32.31
CA PRO A 402 5.91 4.47 -33.76
C PRO A 402 5.96 5.95 -34.16
N VAL A 403 5.79 6.90 -33.23
CA VAL A 403 6.03 8.33 -33.51
C VAL A 403 7.53 8.60 -33.61
N LEU A 404 8.33 8.02 -32.72
CA LEU A 404 9.77 8.30 -32.59
C LEU A 404 10.64 7.34 -33.40
N PHE A 405 10.21 6.10 -33.58
CA PHE A 405 11.00 5.06 -34.25
C PHE A 405 10.33 4.60 -35.54
N LYS A 406 11.13 4.39 -36.59
CA LYS A 406 10.75 3.72 -37.84
C LYS A 406 12.00 3.32 -38.63
N PRO A 407 12.19 2.03 -38.96
CA PRO A 407 11.40 0.88 -38.55
C PRO A 407 11.64 0.47 -37.08
N ILE A 408 10.68 -0.30 -36.54
CA ILE A 408 10.85 -1.13 -35.33
C ILE A 408 10.66 -2.57 -35.79
N LYS A 409 11.57 -3.49 -35.46
CA LYS A 409 11.54 -4.86 -35.99
C LYS A 409 11.97 -5.87 -34.94
N ILE A 410 11.12 -6.86 -34.67
CA ILE A 410 11.53 -8.02 -33.89
C ILE A 410 12.49 -8.85 -34.73
N ARG A 411 13.70 -9.07 -34.20
CA ARG A 411 14.72 -9.95 -34.81
C ARG A 411 14.50 -11.40 -34.43
N SER A 412 14.10 -11.63 -33.18
CA SER A 412 13.73 -12.95 -32.68
C SER A 412 12.86 -12.82 -31.42
N HIS A 413 11.93 -13.76 -31.26
CA HIS A 413 11.21 -13.98 -30.00
C HIS A 413 11.14 -15.47 -29.71
N THR A 414 11.16 -15.84 -28.43
CA THR A 414 10.88 -17.20 -27.97
C THR A 414 10.27 -17.15 -26.58
N VAL A 415 9.10 -17.77 -26.41
CA VAL A 415 8.49 -17.94 -25.09
C VAL A 415 9.25 -19.03 -24.35
N THR A 416 9.95 -18.64 -23.28
CA THR A 416 10.79 -19.51 -22.45
C THR A 416 10.03 -20.07 -21.25
N SER A 417 8.93 -19.41 -20.83
CA SER A 417 8.03 -19.88 -19.78
C SER A 417 6.58 -19.57 -20.13
N GLY A 418 5.72 -20.60 -20.09
CA GLY A 418 4.27 -20.47 -20.28
C GLY A 418 3.49 -20.22 -18.99
N GLY A 419 4.17 -19.86 -17.90
CA GLY A 419 3.60 -19.64 -16.56
C GLY A 419 2.78 -18.35 -16.44
N ASN A 420 2.74 -17.82 -15.22
CA ASN A 420 2.34 -16.44 -14.95
C ASN A 420 3.38 -15.83 -13.98
N PRO A 421 4.27 -14.93 -14.46
CA PRO A 421 4.29 -14.36 -15.80
C PRO A 421 4.66 -15.37 -16.90
N MET A 422 4.27 -15.06 -18.12
CA MET A 422 4.87 -15.66 -19.32
C MET A 422 6.18 -14.92 -19.60
N ASP A 423 7.29 -15.65 -19.72
CA ASP A 423 8.58 -15.06 -20.03
C ASP A 423 8.88 -15.25 -21.52
N VAL A 424 9.25 -14.16 -22.18
CA VAL A 424 9.56 -14.09 -23.61
C VAL A 424 10.95 -13.51 -23.77
N SER A 425 11.89 -14.31 -24.27
CA SER A 425 13.17 -13.80 -24.74
C SER A 425 12.91 -13.05 -26.04
N LEU A 426 13.24 -11.76 -26.09
CA LEU A 426 12.97 -10.86 -27.21
C LEU A 426 14.26 -10.16 -27.65
N SER A 427 14.49 -10.09 -28.95
CA SER A 427 15.51 -9.23 -29.56
C SER A 427 14.80 -8.27 -30.51
N ASN A 428 14.84 -6.97 -30.21
CA ASN A 428 14.11 -5.95 -30.98
C ASN A 428 15.06 -4.86 -31.48
N ALA A 429 14.93 -4.50 -32.75
CA ALA A 429 15.74 -3.47 -33.39
C ALA A 429 14.93 -2.17 -33.56
N TYR A 430 15.45 -1.07 -33.01
CA TYR A 430 14.84 0.26 -33.07
C TYR A 430 15.69 1.20 -33.93
N THR A 431 15.07 1.85 -34.93
CA THR A 431 15.68 2.92 -35.72
C THR A 431 14.99 4.24 -35.44
N VAL A 432 15.72 5.27 -35.00
CA VAL A 432 15.14 6.60 -34.76
C VAL A 432 14.77 7.26 -36.09
N LYS A 433 13.56 7.83 -36.20
CA LYS A 433 13.14 8.51 -37.43
C LYS A 433 14.09 9.64 -37.81
N GLY A 434 14.52 9.65 -39.06
CA GLY A 434 15.43 10.68 -39.60
C GLY A 434 16.90 10.46 -39.25
N ILE A 435 17.25 9.45 -38.45
CA ILE A 435 18.63 9.08 -38.12
C ILE A 435 18.83 7.63 -38.56
N LYS A 436 19.87 7.35 -39.36
CA LYS A 436 20.19 5.99 -39.83
C LYS A 436 20.89 5.12 -38.76
N SER A 437 20.57 5.34 -37.48
CA SER A 437 21.16 4.61 -36.35
C SER A 437 20.18 3.56 -35.88
N GLU A 438 20.53 2.29 -36.06
CA GLU A 438 19.80 1.14 -35.53
C GLU A 438 20.44 0.71 -34.21
N HIS A 439 19.63 0.44 -33.20
CA HIS A 439 20.08 -0.21 -31.97
C HIS A 439 19.24 -1.43 -31.67
N VAL A 440 19.91 -2.53 -31.33
CA VAL A 440 19.28 -3.78 -30.92
C VAL A 440 19.23 -3.82 -29.41
N ILE A 441 18.05 -4.11 -28.87
CA ILE A 441 17.81 -4.36 -27.46
C ILE A 441 17.40 -5.81 -27.32
N ASP A 442 18.23 -6.58 -26.62
CA ASP A 442 17.90 -7.93 -26.18
C ASP A 442 17.31 -7.85 -24.78
N SER A 443 16.16 -8.49 -24.57
CA SER A 443 15.43 -8.41 -23.32
C SER A 443 14.70 -9.69 -22.93
N THR A 444 14.37 -9.79 -21.65
CA THR A 444 13.39 -10.74 -21.12
C THR A 444 12.10 -9.98 -20.83
N VAL A 445 11.10 -10.14 -21.69
CA VAL A 445 9.77 -9.58 -21.54
C VAL A 445 8.92 -10.52 -20.70
N ARG A 446 8.36 -10.01 -19.60
CA ARG A 446 7.54 -10.80 -18.66
C ARG A 446 6.12 -10.28 -18.68
N ILE A 447 5.18 -11.10 -19.12
CA ILE A 447 3.77 -10.77 -19.29
C ILE A 447 2.97 -11.40 -18.15
N TYR A 448 2.50 -10.56 -17.24
CA TYR A 448 1.66 -10.96 -16.12
C TYR A 448 0.20 -10.84 -16.53
N VAL A 449 -0.55 -11.91 -16.32
CA VAL A 449 -1.97 -12.00 -16.63
C VAL A 449 -2.74 -12.02 -15.31
N GLY A 450 -3.64 -11.06 -15.14
CA GLY A 450 -4.51 -11.00 -13.97
C GLY A 450 -5.57 -12.10 -14.01
N ASP A 451 -6.27 -12.29 -12.90
CA ASP A 451 -7.26 -13.36 -12.75
C ASP A 451 -8.47 -13.23 -13.70
N ASP A 452 -8.71 -12.03 -14.22
CA ASP A 452 -9.70 -11.69 -15.25
C ASP A 452 -9.28 -12.10 -16.68
N GLY A 453 -8.07 -12.67 -16.83
CA GLY A 453 -7.54 -13.11 -18.12
C GLY A 453 -6.92 -11.98 -18.95
N LYS A 454 -6.83 -10.76 -18.40
CA LYS A 454 -6.23 -9.59 -19.06
C LYS A 454 -4.80 -9.37 -18.59
N ILE A 455 -4.04 -8.64 -19.40
CA ILE A 455 -2.67 -8.24 -19.06
C ILE A 455 -2.74 -7.24 -17.90
N GLU A 456 -2.13 -7.61 -16.77
CA GLU A 456 -2.00 -6.78 -15.57
C GLU A 456 -0.66 -6.02 -15.58
N LYS A 457 0.40 -6.66 -16.08
CA LYS A 457 1.72 -6.02 -16.17
C LYS A 457 2.52 -6.59 -17.34
N VAL A 458 3.30 -5.74 -18.01
CA VAL A 458 4.39 -6.16 -18.89
C VAL A 458 5.67 -5.51 -18.40
N GLU A 459 6.68 -6.33 -18.13
CA GLU A 459 7.99 -5.90 -17.65
C GLU A 459 9.05 -6.28 -18.71
N ASP A 460 9.67 -5.29 -19.33
CA ASP A 460 10.71 -5.44 -20.35
C ASP A 460 12.10 -5.33 -19.71
N LYS A 461 12.74 -6.45 -19.39
CA LYS A 461 14.06 -6.46 -18.75
C LYS A 461 15.17 -6.48 -19.77
N TRP A 462 15.76 -5.33 -20.06
CA TRP A 462 16.86 -5.24 -21.00
C TRP A 462 18.12 -5.90 -20.45
N ASN A 463 18.83 -6.62 -21.32
CA ASN A 463 20.17 -7.08 -21.04
C ASN A 463 21.11 -5.87 -21.02
N MET A 464 21.67 -5.55 -19.85
CA MET A 464 22.49 -4.34 -19.62
C MET A 464 23.86 -4.34 -20.31
N SER A 465 24.14 -5.33 -21.17
CA SER A 465 25.38 -5.40 -21.96
C SER A 465 25.47 -4.33 -23.05
N THR A 466 24.38 -3.65 -23.39
CA THR A 466 24.32 -2.65 -24.46
C THR A 466 24.17 -1.24 -23.89
N PRO A 467 25.19 -0.36 -23.99
CA PRO A 467 25.11 1.01 -23.49
C PRO A 467 24.05 1.83 -24.25
N LEU A 468 23.05 2.33 -23.53
CA LEU A 468 22.05 3.27 -24.08
C LEU A 468 22.29 4.71 -23.66
N VAL A 469 23.17 4.94 -22.67
CA VAL A 469 23.55 6.28 -22.25
C VAL A 469 24.44 6.91 -23.33
N GLY A 470 24.00 8.03 -23.90
CA GLY A 470 24.73 8.75 -24.94
C GLY A 470 24.41 8.31 -26.38
N THR A 471 23.42 7.43 -26.57
CA THR A 471 22.94 7.04 -27.91
C THR A 471 21.65 7.78 -28.28
N SER A 472 21.44 7.98 -29.59
CA SER A 472 20.22 8.62 -30.12
C SER A 472 18.95 7.83 -29.77
N VAL A 473 19.05 6.51 -29.67
CA VAL A 473 17.96 5.64 -29.24
C VAL A 473 17.67 5.81 -27.75
N GLY A 474 18.69 5.86 -26.90
CA GLY A 474 18.51 6.13 -25.46
C GLY A 474 17.85 7.49 -25.20
N ASP A 475 18.26 8.53 -25.92
CA ASP A 475 17.65 9.86 -25.83
C ASP A 475 16.19 9.85 -26.33
N ALA A 476 15.89 9.09 -27.38
CA ALA A 476 14.52 8.95 -27.89
C ALA A 476 13.60 8.25 -26.87
N PHE A 477 14.07 7.18 -26.20
CA PHE A 477 13.29 6.55 -25.14
C PHE A 477 13.12 7.45 -23.91
N ARG A 478 14.15 8.22 -23.50
CA ARG A 478 13.99 9.22 -22.43
C ARG A 478 12.98 10.31 -22.79
N LYS A 479 12.96 10.71 -24.07
CA LYS A 479 11.96 11.65 -24.57
C LYS A 479 10.57 11.03 -24.46
N LEU A 480 10.40 9.77 -24.86
CA LEU A 480 9.12 9.05 -24.75
C LEU A 480 8.64 8.95 -23.29
N SER A 481 9.54 8.62 -22.36
CA SER A 481 9.22 8.46 -20.94
C SER A 481 9.03 9.78 -20.18
N SER A 482 9.42 10.92 -20.77
CA SER A 482 9.19 12.23 -20.17
C SER A 482 7.69 12.57 -20.08
N ASN A 483 7.22 12.96 -18.89
CA ASN A 483 5.84 13.37 -18.60
C ASN A 483 5.29 14.48 -19.50
N THR A 484 6.16 15.22 -20.18
CA THR A 484 5.82 16.29 -21.12
C THR A 484 5.50 15.76 -22.52
N THR A 485 6.18 14.71 -22.98
CA THR A 485 5.98 14.13 -24.31
C THR A 485 4.86 13.10 -24.30
N SER A 486 4.71 12.31 -23.22
CA SER A 486 3.60 11.36 -23.05
C SER A 486 2.23 12.03 -23.10
N LYS A 487 2.11 13.28 -22.62
CA LYS A 487 0.90 14.13 -22.74
C LYS A 487 0.65 14.69 -24.15
N MET A 488 1.66 14.69 -25.03
CA MET A 488 1.54 15.14 -26.43
C MET A 488 1.28 13.98 -27.40
N VAL A 489 1.50 12.73 -26.97
CA VAL A 489 1.15 11.55 -27.77
C VAL A 489 -0.36 11.45 -27.83
N LYS A 490 -0.90 11.55 -29.05
CA LYS A 490 -2.33 11.41 -29.30
C LYS A 490 -2.71 9.94 -29.22
N VAL A 491 -3.47 9.56 -28.19
CA VAL A 491 -4.12 8.24 -28.10
C VAL A 491 -5.53 8.35 -28.70
N PRO A 492 -5.93 7.48 -29.63
CA PRO A 492 -7.26 7.52 -30.24
C PRO A 492 -8.35 7.24 -29.19
N LYS A 493 -9.50 7.90 -29.32
CA LYS A 493 -10.65 7.70 -28.44
C LYS A 493 -11.75 6.85 -29.07
N THR A 494 -11.69 6.65 -30.38
CA THR A 494 -12.66 5.89 -31.16
C THR A 494 -11.96 4.93 -32.12
N GLU A 495 -12.63 3.85 -32.52
CA GLU A 495 -12.09 2.89 -33.48
C GLU A 495 -11.79 3.52 -34.85
N GLU A 496 -12.58 4.51 -35.27
CA GLU A 496 -12.36 5.22 -36.54
C GLU A 496 -11.08 6.05 -36.50
N GLU A 497 -10.81 6.71 -35.37
CA GLU A 497 -9.58 7.46 -35.16
C GLU A 497 -8.36 6.52 -35.10
N ASP A 498 -8.50 5.38 -34.42
CA ASP A 498 -7.46 4.36 -34.34
C ASP A 498 -7.12 3.79 -35.72
N ARG A 499 -8.14 3.45 -36.52
CA ARG A 499 -7.98 2.97 -37.90
C ARG A 499 -7.29 3.99 -38.80
N LYS A 500 -7.61 5.28 -38.64
CA LYS A 500 -6.94 6.36 -39.38
C LYS A 500 -5.46 6.44 -39.00
N MET A 501 -5.14 6.36 -37.71
CA MET A 501 -3.76 6.39 -37.22
C MET A 501 -2.97 5.16 -37.67
N GLN A 502 -3.59 3.98 -37.74
CA GLN A 502 -3.00 2.77 -38.32
C GLN A 502 -2.64 2.98 -39.79
N ALA A 503 -3.59 3.46 -40.60
CA ALA A 503 -3.36 3.73 -42.01
C ALA A 503 -2.22 4.77 -42.24
N GLU A 504 -2.14 5.81 -41.41
CA GLU A 504 -1.05 6.81 -41.46
C GLU A 504 0.33 6.22 -41.15
N ARG A 505 0.41 5.17 -40.32
CA ARG A 505 1.66 4.47 -40.02
C ARG A 505 2.09 3.52 -41.14
N GLY A 506 1.13 3.08 -41.96
CA GLY A 506 1.29 2.01 -42.95
C GLY A 506 1.03 0.63 -42.37
N ASP A 507 0.20 0.57 -41.33
CA ASP A 507 -0.33 -0.66 -40.73
C ASP A 507 -1.41 -1.24 -41.67
#